data_AF-A0AAN6XAG8-F1
#
_entry.id   AF-A0AAN6XAG8-F1
#
_cell.length_a   1.000
_cell.length_b   1.000
_cell.length_c   1.000
_cell.angle_alpha   90.00
_cell.angle_beta   90.00
_cell.angle_gamma   90.00
#
_symmetry.space_group_name_H-M   'P 1'
#
loop_
_entity.id
_entity.type
_entity.pdbx_description
1 polymer ?
#
loop_
_entity_poly.entity_id
_entity_poly.type
_entity_poly.pdbx_seq_one_letter_code
_entity_poly.pdbx_strand_id
1 'polypeptide(L)' 'LMYVSIEERVGISIEPSEVRLLISRNDGYLWKYLPKVEHLFSKNISDYSIGAYEKLCAELGNAFEAVP' A
#
# COMPACT_ATOMS: atom_id res chain seq x y z
N LEU A 1 -9.44 -3.21 -15.26
CA LEU A 1 -8.10 -3.42 -14.67
C LEU A 1 -8.28 -4.41 -13.53
N MET A 2 -7.82 -5.66 -13.68
CA MET A 2 -7.76 -6.59 -12.55
C MET A 2 -6.61 -6.12 -11.65
N TYR A 3 -6.92 -5.82 -10.39
CA TYR A 3 -5.89 -5.59 -9.37
C TYR A 3 -5.33 -6.95 -8.95
N VAL A 4 -4.01 -7.09 -8.98
CA VAL A 4 -3.31 -8.27 -8.42
C VAL A 4 -3.32 -8.10 -6.90
N SER A 5 -3.73 -9.13 -6.16
CA SER A 5 -3.74 -9.06 -4.71
C SER A 5 -2.32 -9.01 -4.15
N ILE A 6 -2.15 -8.50 -2.93
CA ILE A 6 -0.85 -8.55 -2.25
C ILE A 6 -0.38 -10.00 -2.05
N GLU A 7 -1.31 -10.93 -1.83
CA GLU A 7 -0.99 -12.35 -1.68
C GLU A 7 -0.45 -12.96 -2.97
N GLU A 8 -1.09 -12.68 -4.11
CA GLU A 8 -0.62 -13.13 -5.42
C GLU A 8 0.75 -12.54 -5.77
N ARG A 9 1.01 -11.31 -5.32
CA ARG A 9 2.22 -10.58 -5.69
C ARG A 9 3.42 -10.84 -4.79
N VAL A 10 3.19 -10.98 -3.50
CA VAL A 10 4.23 -11.11 -2.49
C VAL A 10 4.33 -12.54 -1.94
N GLY A 11 3.28 -13.35 -2.08
CA GLY A 11 3.25 -14.73 -1.59
C GLY A 11 3.00 -14.84 -0.08
N ILE A 12 2.55 -13.76 0.57
CA ILE A 12 2.13 -13.74 1.98
C ILE A 12 0.61 -13.71 2.05
N SER A 13 0.00 -14.49 2.96
CA SER A 13 -1.40 -14.30 3.30
C SER A 13 -1.51 -13.29 4.42
N ILE A 14 -2.26 -12.21 4.18
CA ILE A 14 -2.36 -11.08 5.10
C ILE A 14 -3.81 -10.58 5.11
N GLU A 15 -4.36 -10.39 6.30
CA GLU A 15 -5.70 -9.83 6.43
C GLU A 15 -5.72 -8.38 5.95
N PRO A 16 -6.77 -7.91 5.26
CA PRO A 16 -6.84 -6.52 4.81
C PRO A 16 -6.63 -5.48 5.93
N SER A 17 -7.01 -5.81 7.16
CA SER A 17 -6.81 -4.97 8.36
C SER A 17 -5.36 -4.90 8.83
N GLU A 18 -4.51 -5.81 8.39
CA GLU A 18 -3.08 -5.85 8.70
C GLU A 18 -2.23 -5.15 7.64
N VAL A 19 -2.83 -4.69 6.53
CA VAL A 19 -2.13 -3.86 5.55
C VAL A 19 -1.87 -2.47 6.12
N ARG A 20 -0.61 -2.05 6.14
CA ARG A 20 -0.13 -0.78 6.69
C ARG A 20 0.59 0.03 5.63
N LEU A 21 0.40 1.34 5.65
CA LEU A 21 1.22 2.26 4.85
C LEU A 21 2.62 2.41 5.46
N LEU A 22 2.68 2.50 6.79
CA LEU A 22 3.93 2.47 7.55
C LEU A 22 4.26 1.02 7.91
N ILE A 23 5.17 0.46 7.13
CA ILE A 23 5.68 -0.90 7.25
C ILE A 23 6.83 -0.98 8.24
N SER A 24 6.84 -2.07 9.00
CA SER A 24 7.89 -2.54 9.88
C SER A 24 8.61 -3.73 9.24
N ARG A 25 9.71 -4.18 9.86
CA ARG A 25 10.44 -5.38 9.40
C ARG A 25 9.61 -6.68 9.48
N ASN A 26 8.49 -6.68 10.20
CA ASN A 26 7.69 -7.87 10.44
C ASN A 26 6.49 -8.02 9.50
N ASP A 27 6.19 -7.02 8.66
CA ASP A 27 4.98 -7.03 7.83
C ASP A 27 5.10 -7.90 6.56
N GLY A 28 6.31 -8.35 6.20
CA GLY A 28 6.52 -9.32 5.12
C GLY A 28 6.41 -8.78 3.70
N TYR A 29 6.23 -7.46 3.54
CA TYR A 29 6.28 -6.76 2.26
C TYR A 29 6.83 -5.34 2.43
N LEU A 30 7.27 -4.75 1.32
CA LEU A 30 7.62 -3.35 1.22
C LEU A 30 6.70 -2.62 0.23
N TRP A 31 6.62 -1.30 0.35
CA TRP A 31 6.02 -0.46 -0.67
C TRP A 31 7.08 0.02 -1.64
N LYS A 32 6.87 -0.29 -2.92
CA LYS A 32 7.56 0.39 -4.02
C LYS A 32 6.63 1.46 -4.56
N TYR A 33 7.09 2.71 -4.60
CA TYR A 33 6.27 3.83 -5.05
C TYR A 33 7.05 4.88 -5.84
N LEU A 34 6.33 5.66 -6.65
CA LEU A 34 6.87 6.83 -7.35
C LEU A 34 6.87 8.06 -6.43
N PRO A 35 7.77 9.05 -6.65
CA PRO A 35 7.86 10.25 -5.81
C PRO A 35 6.52 11.01 -5.64
N LYS A 36 5.67 11.01 -6.67
CA LYS A 36 4.36 11.70 -6.64
C LYS A 36 3.39 11.20 -5.55
N VAL A 37 3.59 9.99 -5.02
CA VAL A 37 2.75 9.39 -3.97
C VAL A 37 3.51 9.11 -2.68
N GLU A 38 4.80 9.43 -2.57
CA GLU A 38 5.63 9.20 -1.38
C GLU A 38 5.01 9.78 -0.10
N HIS A 39 4.44 10.98 -0.18
CA HIS A 39 3.76 11.63 0.94
C HIS A 39 2.59 10.83 1.54
N LEU A 40 2.04 9.85 0.81
CA LEU A 40 0.98 8.93 1.27
C LEU A 40 1.53 7.80 2.16
N PHE A 41 2.85 7.60 2.23
CA PHE A 41 3.51 6.54 3.01
C PHE A 41 4.24 7.10 4.24
N SER A 42 3.75 8.20 4.81
CA SER A 42 4.41 8.89 5.94
C SER A 42 3.68 8.76 7.28
N LYS A 43 2.44 8.25 7.30
CA LYS A 43 1.62 8.04 8.50
C LYS A 43 0.61 6.91 8.29
N ASN A 44 -0.14 6.55 9.34
CA ASN A 44 -1.14 5.48 9.26
C ASN A 44 -2.35 5.90 8.43
N ILE A 45 -3.08 4.92 7.87
CA ILE A 45 -4.32 5.13 7.10
C ILE A 45 -5.34 5.93 7.92
N SER A 46 -5.45 5.64 9.22
CA SER A 46 -6.34 6.34 10.16
C SER A 46 -6.09 7.84 10.28
N ASP A 47 -4.88 8.28 9.94
CA ASP A 47 -4.43 9.66 10.13
C ASP A 47 -4.58 10.49 8.83
N TYR A 48 -5.08 9.87 7.75
CA TYR A 48 -5.29 10.50 6.46
C TYR A 48 -6.73 11.00 6.29
N SER A 49 -6.88 12.03 5.44
CA SER A 49 -8.19 12.48 4.99
C SER A 49 -8.78 11.52 3.96
N ILE A 50 -10.08 11.63 3.72
CA ILE A 50 -10.79 10.89 2.66
C ILE A 50 -10.11 11.08 1.29
N GLY A 51 -9.68 12.31 0.97
CA GLY A 51 -9.01 12.56 -0.32
C GLY A 51 -7.66 11.85 -0.48
N ALA A 52 -6.94 11.59 0.61
CA ALA A 52 -5.73 10.77 0.55
C ALA A 52 -6.07 9.28 0.36
N TYR A 53 -7.16 8.80 0.95
CA TYR A 53 -7.67 7.45 0.70
C TYR A 53 -8.09 7.26 -0.77
N GLU A 54 -8.86 8.20 -1.33
CA GLU A 54 -9.25 8.18 -2.75
C GLU A 54 -8.01 8.13 -3.66
N LYS A 55 -6.97 8.88 -3.33
CA LYS A 55 -5.71 8.88 -4.08
C LYS A 55 -4.95 7.56 -3.97
N LEU A 56 -4.94 6.91 -2.81
CA LEU A 56 -4.39 5.55 -2.64
C LEU A 56 -5.14 4.56 -3.54
N CYS A 57 -6.47 4.59 -3.55
CA CYS A 57 -7.26 3.72 -4.41
C CYS A 57 -6.99 3.97 -5.90
N ALA A 58 -6.88 5.24 -6.32
CA ALA A 58 -6.67 5.61 -7.71
C ALA A 58 -5.28 5.27 -8.25
N GLU A 59 -4.27 5.22 -7.38
CA GLU A 59 -2.87 5.05 -7.77
C GLU A 59 -2.31 3.64 -7.52
N LEU A 60 -3.12 2.75 -6.91
CA LEU A 60 -2.75 1.35 -6.69
C LEU A 60 -2.44 0.65 -8.03
N GLY A 61 -1.28 0.00 -8.12
CA GLY A 61 -0.81 -0.65 -9.35
C GLY A 61 -0.34 0.31 -10.46
N ASN A 62 -0.52 1.62 -10.30
CA ASN A 62 -0.04 2.63 -11.24
C ASN A 62 1.20 3.36 -10.72
N ALA A 63 1.14 3.87 -9.49
CA ALA A 63 2.23 4.61 -8.88
C ALA A 63 2.83 3.93 -7.65
N PHE A 64 2.17 2.90 -7.12
CA PHE A 64 2.72 2.09 -6.06
C PHE A 64 2.21 0.64 -6.11
N GLU A 65 3.00 -0.25 -5.54
CA GLU A 65 2.72 -1.67 -5.45
C GLU A 65 3.42 -2.27 -4.23
N ALA A 66 2.84 -3.34 -3.68
CA ALA A 66 3.54 -4.17 -2.71
C ALA A 66 4.57 -5.05 -3.42
N VAL A 67 5.73 -5.19 -2.80
CA VAL A 67 6.84 -6.05 -3.26
C VAL A 67 7.36 -6.89 -2.08
N PRO A 68 7.99 -8.04 -2.34
CA PRO A 68 8.70 -8.81 -1.31
C PRO A 68 9.76 -7.98 -0.57
#